data_AF-A0A954L6P3-F1
#
_entry.id   AF-A0A954L6P3-F1
#
_cell.length_a   1.000
_cell.length_b   1.000
_cell.length_c   1.000
_cell.angle_alpha   90.00
_cell.angle_beta   90.00
_cell.angle_gamma   90.00
#
_symmetry.space_group_name_H-M   'P 1'
#
loop_
_entity.id
_entity.type
_entity.pdbx_description
1 polymer ?
#
loop_
_entity_poly.entity_id
_entity_poly.type
_entity_poly.pdbx_seq_one_letter_code
_entity_poly.pdbx_strand_id
1 'polypeptide(L)'
;MSSQSANIPHSHVDSTRLPVVVAVTGASGTAYAIRLLQALLSQSVAVELVISDAAREVCAHELGRPFPAGTAPLNEWEEFLQAALNGQSPAAAEPTAVRQPGSRASAEAVAHWGFQQRIISFRCSTAASPSIPLLRLHSHRSFSGGIASGSYRTRGMVICPCSMGTLAAVAAGLSTNLIHRAADVHLKERRPLLLVPRETPFSPLAFENMSRLSAAGAVVLPAAPGFYHRPASIADLVDFVVARICDHFGVDCQLMQRWGS
;
A
#
# COMPACT_ATOMS: atom_id res chain seq x y z
N MET A 1 44.78 -0.50 35.43
CA MET A 1 44.12 0.41 34.47
C MET A 1 42.87 -0.28 33.95
N SER A 2 41.76 -0.10 34.64
CA SER A 2 40.50 -0.78 34.36
C SER A 2 39.74 0.04 33.32
N SER A 3 39.70 -0.44 32.07
CA SER A 3 38.96 0.20 30.99
C SER A 3 37.45 0.07 31.26
N GLN A 4 36.83 1.17 31.70
CA GLN A 4 35.38 1.29 31.72
C GLN A 4 34.88 1.32 30.27
N SER A 5 34.19 0.25 29.85
CA SER A 5 33.42 0.26 28.61
C SER A 5 32.31 1.30 28.73
N ALA A 6 32.42 2.38 27.96
CA ALA A 6 31.40 3.40 27.86
C ALA A 6 30.12 2.78 27.28
N ASN A 7 29.07 2.74 28.09
CA ASN A 7 27.75 2.29 27.68
C ASN A 7 27.16 3.36 26.75
N ILE A 8 27.15 3.12 25.44
CA ILE A 8 26.54 4.03 24.46
C ILE A 8 25.02 3.93 24.65
N PRO A 9 24.32 5.01 25.03
CA PRO A 9 22.88 4.96 25.19
C PRO A 9 22.23 4.68 23.83
N HIS A 10 21.56 3.53 23.70
CA HIS A 10 20.63 3.30 22.60
C HIS A 10 19.50 4.32 22.75
N SER A 11 19.56 5.41 21.99
CA SER A 11 18.46 6.36 21.91
C SER A 11 17.21 5.61 21.46
N HIS A 12 16.17 5.61 22.30
CA HIS A 12 14.86 5.10 21.94
C HIS A 12 14.32 5.98 20.80
N VAL A 13 14.53 5.53 19.57
CA VAL A 13 13.91 6.18 18.41
C VAL A 13 12.43 5.85 18.44
N ASP A 14 11.61 6.89 18.58
CA ASP A 14 10.16 6.82 18.49
C ASP A 14 9.77 6.24 17.11
N SER A 15 9.41 4.96 17.08
CA SER A 15 9.03 4.24 15.85
C SER A 15 7.77 4.82 15.21
N THR A 16 6.96 5.58 15.96
CA THR A 16 5.75 6.24 15.48
C THR A 16 6.02 7.45 14.57
N ARG A 17 7.29 7.85 14.42
CA ARG A 17 7.72 8.88 13.44
C ARG A 17 8.38 8.30 12.20
N LEU A 18 8.68 6.99 12.20
CA LEU A 18 9.28 6.32 11.05
C LEU A 18 8.23 6.11 9.95
N PRO A 19 8.65 6.14 8.67
CA PRO A 19 7.74 5.92 7.56
C PRO A 19 7.29 4.45 7.47
N VAL A 20 6.12 4.24 6.89
CA VAL A 20 5.61 2.91 6.51
C VAL A 20 5.92 2.67 5.04
N VAL A 21 6.50 1.52 4.72
CA VAL A 21 6.68 1.10 3.32
C VAL A 21 5.38 0.49 2.82
N VAL A 22 4.81 1.06 1.75
CA VAL A 22 3.62 0.51 1.10
C VAL A 22 4.04 0.03 -0.29
N ALA A 23 3.96 -1.28 -0.51
CA ALA A 23 4.17 -1.88 -1.82
C ALA A 23 2.82 -2.31 -2.42
N VAL A 24 2.58 -1.98 -3.69
CA VAL A 24 1.38 -2.39 -4.43
C VAL A 24 1.80 -3.31 -5.57
N THR A 25 1.18 -4.49 -5.65
CA THR A 25 1.50 -5.50 -6.68
C THR A 25 0.26 -5.95 -7.44
N GLY A 26 0.46 -6.68 -8.54
CA GLY A 26 -0.59 -7.02 -9.52
C GLY A 26 -1.62 -8.07 -9.07
N ALA A 27 -2.00 -8.09 -7.80
CA ALA A 27 -3.25 -8.71 -7.39
C ALA A 27 -4.38 -7.67 -7.43
N SER A 28 -5.59 -8.11 -7.73
CA SER A 28 -6.75 -7.21 -7.72
C SER A 28 -7.11 -6.79 -6.29
N GLY A 29 -7.82 -5.67 -6.16
CA GLY A 29 -8.06 -4.99 -4.90
C GLY A 29 -7.30 -3.68 -4.75
N THR A 30 -7.08 -2.96 -5.87
CA THR A 30 -6.48 -1.62 -5.90
C THR A 30 -7.15 -0.67 -4.89
N ALA A 31 -8.45 -0.85 -4.65
CA ALA A 31 -9.20 -0.10 -3.64
C ALA A 31 -8.57 -0.17 -2.23
N TYR A 32 -8.06 -1.34 -1.81
CA TYR A 32 -7.37 -1.48 -0.52
C TYR A 32 -6.08 -0.66 -0.46
N ALA A 33 -5.29 -0.64 -1.55
CA ALA A 33 -4.05 0.14 -1.62
C ALA A 33 -4.34 1.64 -1.49
N ILE A 34 -5.28 2.15 -2.28
CA ILE A 34 -5.64 3.56 -2.29
C ILE A 34 -6.21 3.96 -0.94
N ARG A 35 -7.13 3.16 -0.39
CA ARG A 35 -7.75 3.45 0.89
C ARG A 35 -6.74 3.42 2.04
N LEU A 36 -5.77 2.52 2.00
CA LEU A 36 -4.65 2.48 2.94
C LEU A 36 -3.77 3.73 2.84
N LEU A 37 -3.41 4.17 1.63
CA LEU A 37 -2.64 5.39 1.43
C LEU A 37 -3.40 6.61 1.98
N GLN A 38 -4.69 6.73 1.67
CA GLN A 38 -5.56 7.76 2.23
C GLN A 38 -5.55 7.74 3.77
N ALA A 39 -5.71 6.57 4.39
CA ALA A 39 -5.76 6.41 5.83
C ALA A 39 -4.43 6.81 6.49
N LEU A 40 -3.29 6.32 6.00
CA LEU A 40 -1.97 6.65 6.52
C LEU A 40 -1.64 8.14 6.38
N LEU A 41 -1.87 8.71 5.19
CA LEU A 41 -1.57 10.13 4.93
C LEU A 41 -2.49 11.05 5.74
N SER A 42 -3.76 10.69 5.96
CA SER A 42 -4.68 11.46 6.81
C SER A 42 -4.22 11.53 8.28
N GLN A 43 -3.47 10.53 8.73
CA GLN A 43 -2.86 10.47 10.06
C GLN A 43 -1.43 11.06 10.09
N SER A 44 -1.02 11.77 9.04
CA SER A 44 0.33 12.33 8.89
C SER A 44 1.45 11.29 9.01
N VAL A 45 1.17 10.03 8.66
CA VAL A 45 2.17 8.97 8.59
C VAL A 45 2.91 9.09 7.27
N ALA A 46 4.24 9.23 7.33
CA ALA A 46 5.07 9.23 6.13
C ALA A 46 5.05 7.86 5.43
N VAL A 47 4.98 7.86 4.11
CA VAL A 47 4.85 6.67 3.28
C VAL A 47 5.99 6.59 2.26
N GLU A 48 6.66 5.45 2.22
CA GLU A 48 7.61 5.06 1.19
C GLU A 48 6.89 4.09 0.23
N LEU A 49 6.42 4.58 -0.92
CA LEU A 49 5.53 3.87 -1.84
C LEU A 49 6.31 3.26 -3.01
N VAL A 50 6.04 1.98 -3.29
CA VAL A 50 6.58 1.23 -4.44
C VAL A 50 5.45 0.52 -5.16
N ILE A 51 5.36 0.64 -6.48
CA ILE A 51 4.28 0.04 -7.27
C ILE A 51 4.89 -0.76 -8.41
N SER A 52 4.48 -2.02 -8.57
CA SER A 52 4.92 -2.85 -9.71
C SER A 52 4.19 -2.47 -11.00
N ASP A 53 4.74 -2.83 -12.16
CA ASP A 53 4.08 -2.54 -13.44
C ASP A 53 2.72 -3.24 -13.55
N ALA A 54 2.64 -4.51 -13.13
CA ALA A 54 1.37 -5.24 -13.06
C ALA A 54 0.32 -4.58 -12.15
N ALA A 55 0.73 -3.91 -11.06
CA ALA A 55 -0.22 -3.16 -10.23
C ALA A 55 -0.80 -1.94 -10.95
N ARG A 56 -0.03 -1.30 -11.85
CA ARG A 56 -0.52 -0.18 -12.66
C ARG A 56 -1.55 -0.65 -13.68
N GLU A 57 -1.31 -1.80 -14.29
CA GLU A 57 -2.27 -2.46 -15.21
C GLU A 57 -3.56 -2.85 -14.49
N VAL A 58 -3.45 -3.48 -13.31
CA VAL A 58 -4.60 -3.84 -12.48
C VAL A 58 -5.39 -2.59 -12.07
N CYS A 59 -4.73 -1.51 -11.64
CA CYS A 59 -5.39 -0.25 -11.32
C CYS A 59 -6.17 0.31 -12.51
N ALA A 60 -5.57 0.30 -13.70
CA ALA A 60 -6.23 0.75 -14.92
C ALA A 60 -7.48 -0.09 -15.24
N HIS A 61 -7.39 -1.41 -15.04
CA HIS A 61 -8.52 -2.31 -15.26
C HIS A 61 -9.63 -2.13 -14.23
N GLU A 62 -9.29 -1.96 -12.94
CA GLU A 62 -10.28 -1.89 -11.86
C GLU A 62 -10.95 -0.51 -11.71
N LEU A 63 -10.21 0.56 -12.03
CA LEU A 63 -10.65 1.94 -11.78
C LEU A 63 -10.77 2.80 -13.05
N GLY A 64 -10.52 2.22 -14.23
CA GLY A 64 -10.54 2.93 -15.51
C GLY A 64 -9.35 3.88 -15.73
N ARG A 65 -8.37 3.90 -14.82
CA ARG A 65 -7.14 4.71 -14.90
C ARG A 65 -5.99 4.12 -14.10
N PRO A 66 -4.73 4.21 -14.56
CA PRO A 66 -3.59 3.73 -13.80
C PRO A 66 -3.24 4.66 -12.63
N PHE A 67 -2.41 4.17 -11.72
CA PHE A 67 -1.72 5.05 -10.77
C PHE A 67 -0.90 6.12 -11.52
N PRO A 68 -0.77 7.35 -10.98
CA PRO A 68 0.09 8.37 -11.56
C PRO A 68 1.53 7.88 -11.72
N ALA A 69 2.26 8.45 -12.68
CA ALA A 69 3.65 8.09 -12.90
C ALA A 69 4.49 8.35 -11.64
N GLY A 70 5.57 7.57 -11.45
CA GLY A 70 6.49 7.79 -10.31
C GLY A 70 7.15 9.17 -10.32
N THR A 71 7.24 9.80 -11.50
CA THR A 71 7.76 11.15 -11.72
C THR A 71 6.68 12.22 -11.75
N ALA A 72 5.40 11.85 -11.60
CA ALA A 72 4.30 12.80 -11.59
C ALA A 72 4.42 13.75 -10.39
N PRO A 73 4.01 15.02 -10.55
CA PRO A 73 4.02 15.97 -9.45
C PRO A 73 3.04 15.55 -8.36
N LEU A 74 3.30 15.98 -7.12
CA LEU A 74 2.57 15.50 -5.94
C LEU A 74 1.09 15.91 -5.93
N ASN A 75 0.73 17.02 -6.57
CA ASN A 75 -0.66 17.43 -6.75
C ASN A 75 -1.46 16.43 -7.60
N GLU A 76 -0.85 15.81 -8.61
CA GLU A 76 -1.50 14.76 -9.41
C GLU A 76 -1.78 13.52 -8.54
N TRP A 77 -0.87 13.19 -7.62
CA TRP A 77 -1.09 12.14 -6.63
C TRP A 77 -2.19 12.48 -5.63
N GLU A 78 -2.25 13.73 -5.15
CA GLU A 78 -3.31 14.22 -4.29
C GLU A 78 -4.69 14.11 -4.97
N GLU A 79 -4.81 14.63 -6.19
CA GLU A 79 -6.03 14.56 -6.99
C GLU A 79 -6.43 13.10 -7.28
N PHE A 80 -5.45 12.25 -7.63
CA PHE A 80 -5.69 10.83 -7.84
C PHE A 80 -6.26 10.18 -6.58
N LEU A 81 -5.59 10.33 -5.45
CA LEU A 81 -6.00 9.72 -4.18
C LEU A 81 -7.36 10.26 -3.71
N GLN A 82 -7.69 11.52 -3.98
CA GLN A 82 -9.00 12.09 -3.65
C GLN A 82 -10.12 11.55 -4.55
N ALA A 83 -9.88 11.36 -5.85
CA ALA A 83 -10.94 10.99 -6.80
C ALA A 83 -11.12 9.48 -6.99
N ALA A 84 -10.08 8.67 -6.77
CA ALA A 84 -10.02 7.30 -7.31
C ALA A 84 -11.08 6.33 -6.79
N LEU A 85 -11.57 6.54 -5.57
CA LEU A 85 -12.61 5.68 -4.98
C LEU A 85 -14.01 6.31 -5.03
N ASN A 86 -14.11 7.56 -5.50
CA ASN A 86 -15.35 8.31 -5.53
C ASN A 86 -16.11 8.16 -6.86
N GLY A 87 -15.62 7.31 -7.78
CA GLY A 87 -16.24 7.08 -9.08
C GLY A 87 -16.16 8.27 -10.05
N GLN A 88 -15.31 9.26 -9.78
CA GLN A 88 -15.07 10.40 -10.67
C GLN A 88 -13.78 10.20 -11.45
N SER A 89 -13.89 9.95 -12.75
CA SER A 89 -12.76 10.15 -13.67
C SER A 89 -12.50 11.66 -13.76
N PRO A 90 -11.26 12.15 -13.58
CA PRO A 90 -10.88 13.41 -14.19
C PRO A 90 -11.07 13.24 -15.69
N ALA A 91 -11.64 14.24 -16.35
CA ALA A 91 -12.02 14.24 -17.75
C ALA A 91 -11.11 13.37 -18.62
N ALA A 92 -11.69 12.35 -19.24
CA ALA A 92 -11.06 11.71 -20.39
C ALA A 92 -10.79 12.83 -21.40
N ALA A 93 -9.51 13.10 -21.67
CA ALA A 93 -9.12 13.87 -22.84
C ALA A 93 -9.82 13.21 -24.05
N GLU A 94 -10.68 13.97 -24.73
CA GLU A 94 -11.44 13.47 -25.86
C GLU A 94 -10.48 12.85 -26.89
N PRO A 95 -10.69 11.60 -27.34
CA PRO A 95 -10.10 11.14 -28.57
C PRO A 95 -10.78 11.92 -29.69
N THR A 96 -10.03 12.78 -30.36
CA THR A 96 -10.43 13.43 -31.60
C THR A 96 -10.99 12.40 -32.57
N ALA A 97 -12.24 12.64 -32.98
CA ALA A 97 -13.11 11.68 -33.60
C ALA A 97 -12.64 11.20 -35.00
N VAL A 98 -12.77 9.89 -35.23
CA VAL A 98 -13.40 9.36 -36.45
C VAL A 98 -14.41 8.30 -36.00
N ARG A 99 -15.69 8.67 -35.97
CA ARG A 99 -16.80 7.81 -35.54
C ARG A 99 -17.36 7.06 -36.76
N GLN A 100 -17.24 5.73 -36.80
CA GLN A 100 -18.03 4.91 -37.73
C GLN A 100 -19.41 4.62 -37.12
N PRO A 101 -20.52 4.73 -37.87
CA PRO A 101 -21.84 4.41 -37.37
C PRO A 101 -22.05 2.89 -37.38
N GLY A 102 -22.03 2.24 -36.20
CA GLY A 102 -22.37 0.81 -36.12
C GLY A 102 -22.04 0.06 -34.83
N SER A 103 -21.16 0.55 -33.95
CA SER A 103 -20.87 -0.15 -32.69
C SER A 103 -21.68 0.42 -31.52
N ARG A 104 -22.50 -0.43 -30.88
CA ARG A 104 -23.00 -0.17 -29.53
C ARG A 104 -21.83 -0.28 -28.57
N ALA A 105 -21.09 0.81 -28.37
CA ALA A 105 -20.24 0.94 -27.19
C ALA A 105 -21.15 1.15 -25.98
N SER A 106 -21.33 0.12 -25.17
CA SER A 106 -21.82 0.29 -23.80
C SER A 106 -20.79 1.15 -23.06
N ALA A 107 -21.20 2.35 -22.66
CA ALA A 107 -20.44 3.14 -21.70
C ALA A 107 -20.34 2.31 -20.41
N GLU A 108 -19.17 1.76 -20.12
CA GLU A 108 -18.93 1.04 -18.87
C GLU A 108 -19.06 2.02 -17.71
N ALA A 109 -20.07 1.79 -16.88
CA ALA A 109 -20.30 2.56 -15.67
C ALA A 109 -19.12 2.36 -14.71
N VAL A 110 -18.33 3.42 -14.50
CA VAL A 110 -17.33 3.46 -13.44
C VAL A 110 -18.06 3.28 -12.11
N ALA A 111 -17.77 2.19 -11.41
CA ALA A 111 -18.47 1.84 -10.17
C ALA A 111 -18.35 2.97 -9.13
N HIS A 112 -19.47 3.36 -8.54
CA HIS A 112 -19.53 4.30 -7.43
C HIS A 112 -19.49 3.50 -6.12
N TRP A 113 -18.37 3.53 -5.40
CA TRP A 113 -18.10 2.62 -4.27
C TRP A 113 -18.67 3.11 -2.92
N GLY A 114 -19.26 4.31 -2.88
CA GLY A 114 -19.97 4.83 -1.70
C GLY A 114 -19.09 5.37 -0.56
N PHE A 115 -17.83 5.73 -0.83
CA PHE A 115 -16.95 6.33 0.19
C PHE A 115 -17.45 7.72 0.62
N GLN A 116 -17.62 7.95 1.93
CA GLN A 116 -17.92 9.29 2.46
C GLN A 116 -16.68 10.19 2.39
N GLN A 117 -16.86 11.43 1.93
CA GLN A 117 -15.79 12.42 1.79
C GLN A 117 -15.14 12.72 3.14
N ARG A 118 -13.87 12.31 3.32
CA ARG A 118 -12.95 12.98 4.25
C ARG A 118 -11.93 13.71 3.39
N ILE A 119 -12.04 15.04 3.30
CA ILE A 119 -11.05 15.87 2.62
C ILE A 119 -9.70 15.60 3.28
N ILE A 120 -8.77 15.00 2.53
CA ILE A 120 -7.42 14.73 3.02
C ILE A 120 -6.55 15.90 2.57
N SER A 121 -6.43 16.94 3.40
CA SER A 121 -5.35 17.92 3.21
C SER A 121 -4.10 17.34 3.88
N PHE A 122 -3.10 16.92 3.09
CA PHE A 122 -1.81 16.50 3.62
C PHE A 122 -0.71 17.44 3.10
N ARG A 123 0.26 17.78 3.96
CA ARG A 123 1.37 18.66 3.56
C ARG A 123 2.40 17.86 2.78
N CYS A 124 2.51 18.15 1.49
CA CYS A 124 3.53 17.56 0.63
C CYS A 124 4.73 18.53 0.49
N SER A 125 5.94 18.07 0.83
CA SER A 125 7.15 18.89 0.71
C SER A 125 7.95 18.45 -0.52
N THR A 126 8.07 19.37 -1.48
CA THR A 126 9.08 19.33 -2.54
C THR A 126 10.33 20.07 -2.05
N ALA A 127 11.21 19.36 -1.35
CA ALA A 127 12.58 19.75 -0.97
C ALA A 127 12.80 20.84 0.11
N ALA A 128 13.89 20.64 0.86
CA ALA A 128 14.61 21.55 1.77
C ALA A 128 13.93 22.02 3.08
N SER A 129 13.17 21.16 3.74
CA SER A 129 12.89 21.28 5.18
C SER A 129 13.27 19.95 5.87
N PRO A 130 13.76 19.95 7.13
CA PRO A 130 14.15 18.71 7.84
C PRO A 130 12.97 17.77 8.16
N SER A 131 11.76 18.06 7.69
CA SER A 131 10.58 17.20 7.77
C SER A 131 10.57 16.13 6.67
N ILE A 132 10.39 14.86 7.06
CA ILE A 132 10.18 13.73 6.14
C ILE A 132 8.95 14.05 5.25
N PRO A 133 9.04 13.96 3.90
CA PRO A 133 7.87 14.14 3.05
C PRO A 133 6.83 13.05 3.36
N LEU A 134 5.55 13.41 3.41
CA LEU A 134 4.49 12.46 3.74
C LEU A 134 4.36 11.33 2.71
N LEU A 135 4.77 11.54 1.45
CA LEU A 135 4.79 10.53 0.41
C LEU A 135 6.09 10.60 -0.39
N ARG A 136 6.82 9.49 -0.49
CA ARG A 136 7.99 9.31 -1.35
C ARG A 136 7.79 8.09 -2.24
N LEU A 137 8.06 8.25 -3.54
CA LEU A 137 7.89 7.21 -4.54
C LEU A 137 9.24 6.57 -4.88
N HIS A 138 9.25 5.26 -5.06
CA HIS A 138 10.39 4.53 -5.61
C HIS A 138 9.97 3.74 -6.84
N SER A 139 10.88 3.68 -7.81
CA SER A 139 10.76 2.70 -8.90
C SER A 139 11.02 1.30 -8.35
N HIS A 140 10.12 0.35 -8.64
CA HIS A 140 10.32 -1.05 -8.25
C HIS A 140 11.56 -1.67 -8.89
N ARG A 141 12.06 -1.10 -9.99
CA ARG A 141 13.26 -1.56 -10.70
C ARG A 141 14.57 -1.01 -10.09
N SER A 142 14.49 -0.03 -9.20
CA SER A 142 15.67 0.68 -8.69
C SER A 142 16.03 0.23 -7.28
N PHE A 143 17.19 -0.41 -7.12
CA PHE A 143 17.70 -0.82 -5.80
C PHE A 143 18.38 0.31 -5.01
N SER A 144 18.46 1.52 -5.59
CA SER A 144 19.09 2.67 -4.93
C SER A 144 18.22 3.35 -3.87
N GLY A 145 16.93 2.99 -3.77
CA GLY A 145 16.03 3.52 -2.75
C GLY A 145 16.47 3.12 -1.33
N GLY A 146 16.33 4.02 -0.36
CA GLY A 146 16.77 3.77 1.03
C GLY A 146 16.20 2.47 1.61
N ILE A 147 14.95 2.12 1.28
CA ILE A 147 14.25 0.90 1.70
C ILE A 147 14.92 -0.41 1.23
N ALA A 148 15.91 -0.35 0.32
CA ALA A 148 16.73 -1.51 -0.06
C ALA A 148 17.80 -1.88 0.98
N SER A 149 18.01 -1.02 1.98
CA SER A 149 19.03 -1.19 3.03
C SER A 149 18.40 -1.32 4.42
N GLY A 150 18.96 -2.21 5.24
CA GLY A 150 18.60 -2.33 6.66
C GLY A 150 19.01 -1.11 7.50
N SER A 151 19.99 -0.31 7.06
CA SER A 151 20.36 0.92 7.77
C SER A 151 19.28 2.00 7.71
N TYR A 152 18.45 1.99 6.66
CA TYR A 152 17.32 2.90 6.54
C TYR A 152 16.16 2.39 7.41
N ARG A 153 15.79 3.16 8.44
CA ARG A 153 14.78 2.74 9.43
C ARG A 153 13.37 3.02 8.94
N THR A 154 12.49 2.05 9.11
CA THR A 154 11.06 2.09 8.75
C THR A 154 10.25 1.57 9.92
N ARG A 155 8.99 2.02 10.03
CA ARG A 155 8.03 1.49 11.01
C ARG A 155 7.64 0.06 10.70
N GLY A 156 7.60 -0.27 9.42
CA GLY A 156 7.27 -1.58 8.89
C GLY A 156 6.93 -1.48 7.41
N MET A 157 6.55 -2.61 6.83
CA MET A 157 6.18 -2.74 5.43
C MET A 157 4.87 -3.49 5.28
N VAL A 158 4.07 -3.07 4.31
CA VAL A 158 2.89 -3.80 3.84
C VAL A 158 2.91 -3.93 2.33
N ILE A 159 2.62 -5.13 1.83
CA ILE A 159 2.36 -5.39 0.41
C ILE A 159 0.85 -5.54 0.23
N CYS A 160 0.19 -4.54 -0.35
CA CYS A 160 -1.26 -4.46 -0.45
C CYS A 160 -1.72 -3.82 -1.78
N PRO A 161 -2.43 -4.58 -2.64
CA PRO A 161 -2.54 -6.03 -2.64
C PRO A 161 -1.20 -6.74 -2.87
N CYS A 162 -1.11 -8.00 -2.42
CA CYS A 162 0.02 -8.90 -2.65
C CYS A 162 -0.38 -9.97 -3.68
N SER A 163 0.28 -10.00 -4.84
CA SER A 163 0.13 -11.08 -5.81
C SER A 163 0.80 -12.36 -5.32
N MET A 164 0.26 -13.51 -5.73
CA MET A 164 0.86 -14.80 -5.36
C MET A 164 2.29 -14.96 -5.90
N GLY A 165 2.60 -14.35 -7.05
CA GLY A 165 3.96 -14.30 -7.59
C GLY A 165 4.93 -13.50 -6.70
N THR A 166 4.51 -12.32 -6.21
CA THR A 166 5.32 -11.56 -5.25
C THR A 166 5.44 -12.32 -3.93
N LEU A 167 4.34 -12.88 -3.42
CA LEU A 167 4.34 -13.65 -2.18
C LEU A 167 5.35 -14.81 -2.25
N ALA A 168 5.34 -15.59 -3.33
CA ALA A 168 6.29 -16.67 -3.57
C ALA A 168 7.74 -16.16 -3.67
N ALA A 169 7.96 -15.04 -4.37
CA ALA A 169 9.30 -14.44 -4.50
C ALA A 169 9.87 -13.97 -3.16
N VAL A 170 9.05 -13.42 -2.27
CA VAL A 170 9.45 -13.05 -0.91
C VAL A 170 9.68 -14.30 -0.05
N ALA A 171 8.79 -15.31 -0.12
CA ALA A 171 8.96 -16.56 0.61
C ALA A 171 10.26 -17.30 0.25
N ALA A 172 10.68 -17.19 -1.01
CA ALA A 172 11.92 -17.75 -1.51
C ALA A 172 13.15 -16.83 -1.35
N GLY A 173 12.99 -15.58 -0.91
CA GLY A 173 14.09 -14.62 -0.74
C GLY A 173 14.78 -14.23 -2.06
N LEU A 174 14.02 -14.13 -3.16
CA LEU A 174 14.60 -13.94 -4.50
C LEU A 174 15.17 -12.53 -4.71
N SER A 175 14.65 -11.53 -4.00
CA SER A 175 15.11 -10.12 -4.06
C SER A 175 15.30 -9.56 -5.48
N THR A 176 14.48 -9.97 -6.47
CA THR A 176 14.66 -9.61 -7.89
C THR A 176 14.22 -8.18 -8.26
N ASN A 177 13.54 -7.48 -7.36
CA ASN A 177 13.15 -6.07 -7.51
C ASN A 177 13.13 -5.40 -6.12
N LEU A 178 12.89 -4.09 -6.07
CA LEU A 178 12.90 -3.31 -4.83
C LEU A 178 11.81 -3.76 -3.83
N ILE A 179 10.65 -4.22 -4.31
CA ILE A 179 9.58 -4.72 -3.43
C ILE A 179 10.06 -5.96 -2.70
N HIS A 180 10.59 -6.94 -3.43
CA HIS A 180 11.13 -8.17 -2.86
C HIS A 180 12.28 -7.85 -1.90
N ARG A 181 13.20 -6.97 -2.33
CA ARG A 181 14.34 -6.55 -1.52
C ARG A 181 13.93 -5.87 -0.22
N ALA A 182 12.97 -4.95 -0.27
CA ALA A 182 12.47 -4.25 0.91
C ALA A 182 11.81 -5.25 1.87
N ALA A 183 11.06 -6.23 1.37
CA ALA A 183 10.48 -7.29 2.20
C ALA A 183 11.56 -8.14 2.88
N ASP A 184 12.61 -8.54 2.16
CA ASP A 184 13.76 -9.26 2.72
C ASP A 184 14.50 -8.45 3.79
N VAL A 185 14.60 -7.13 3.60
CA VAL A 185 15.12 -6.22 4.62
C VAL A 185 14.24 -6.26 5.87
N HIS A 186 12.91 -6.24 5.74
CA HIS A 186 12.03 -6.31 6.91
C HIS A 186 12.14 -7.65 7.64
N LEU A 187 12.23 -8.76 6.91
CA LEU A 187 12.43 -10.08 7.51
C LEU A 187 13.77 -10.17 8.26
N LYS A 188 14.88 -9.81 7.62
CA LYS A 188 16.22 -9.96 8.22
C LYS A 188 16.47 -9.00 9.38
N GLU A 189 15.86 -7.81 9.36
CA GLU A 189 15.94 -6.80 10.42
C GLU A 189 14.87 -6.99 11.50
N ARG A 190 14.06 -8.06 11.42
CA ARG A 190 12.95 -8.36 12.34
C ARG A 190 11.96 -7.19 12.50
N ARG A 191 11.64 -6.53 11.39
CA ARG A 191 10.65 -5.44 11.33
C ARG A 191 9.29 -5.96 10.89
N PRO A 192 8.19 -5.28 11.28
CA PRO A 192 6.87 -5.66 10.83
C PRO A 192 6.80 -5.75 9.30
N LEU A 193 6.35 -6.91 8.79
CA LEU A 193 6.07 -7.15 7.38
C LEU A 193 4.67 -7.76 7.28
N LEU A 194 3.78 -7.08 6.56
CA LEU A 194 2.43 -7.55 6.25
C LEU A 194 2.35 -7.90 4.76
N LEU A 195 1.76 -9.04 4.44
CA LEU A 195 1.38 -9.41 3.08
C LEU A 195 -0.13 -9.54 3.02
N VAL A 196 -0.76 -8.84 2.07
CA VAL A 196 -2.21 -8.83 1.90
C VAL A 196 -2.60 -9.58 0.62
N PRO A 197 -2.55 -10.93 0.62
CA PRO A 197 -2.86 -11.68 -0.58
C PRO A 197 -4.33 -11.54 -0.97
N ARG A 198 -4.57 -11.35 -2.27
CA ARG A 198 -5.91 -11.41 -2.88
C ARG A 198 -5.92 -12.48 -3.97
N GLU A 199 -6.26 -13.69 -3.58
CA GLU A 199 -6.40 -14.83 -4.49
C GLU A 199 -7.49 -15.79 -3.98
N THR A 200 -8.16 -16.48 -4.90
CA THR A 200 -9.05 -17.59 -4.58
C THR A 200 -9.35 -18.43 -5.83
N PRO A 201 -9.36 -19.77 -5.75
CA PRO A 201 -8.94 -20.60 -4.62
C PRO A 201 -7.41 -20.60 -4.43
N PHE A 202 -6.94 -21.03 -3.26
CA PHE A 202 -5.50 -21.19 -3.01
C PHE A 202 -5.00 -22.58 -3.43
N SER A 203 -3.85 -22.63 -4.10
CA SER A 203 -3.12 -23.87 -4.35
C SER A 203 -2.37 -24.33 -3.09
N PRO A 204 -1.97 -25.62 -2.97
CA PRO A 204 -1.12 -26.08 -1.87
C PRO A 204 0.18 -25.25 -1.73
N LEU A 205 0.80 -24.89 -2.86
CA LEU A 205 2.00 -24.05 -2.89
C LEU A 205 1.75 -22.65 -2.30
N ALA A 206 0.54 -22.09 -2.48
CA ALA A 206 0.17 -20.83 -1.85
C ALA A 206 0.20 -20.96 -0.32
N PHE A 207 -0.39 -22.02 0.23
CA PHE A 207 -0.41 -22.27 1.67
C PHE A 207 0.99 -22.51 2.23
N GLU A 208 1.83 -23.28 1.54
CA GLU A 208 3.22 -23.53 1.95
C GLU A 208 4.02 -22.22 2.03
N ASN A 209 3.91 -21.36 1.02
CA ASN A 209 4.59 -20.06 1.01
C ASN A 209 4.06 -19.13 2.11
N MET A 210 2.74 -19.07 2.31
CA MET A 210 2.12 -18.29 3.39
C MET A 210 2.57 -18.79 4.77
N SER A 211 2.60 -20.11 4.98
CA SER A 211 3.07 -20.73 6.22
C SER A 211 4.55 -20.43 6.47
N ARG A 212 5.40 -20.50 5.44
CA ARG A 212 6.83 -20.19 5.55
C ARG A 212 7.07 -18.74 5.95
N LEU A 213 6.36 -17.81 5.34
CA LEU A 213 6.45 -16.39 5.67
C LEU A 213 5.95 -16.10 7.09
N SER A 214 4.84 -16.73 7.48
CA SER A 214 4.31 -16.60 8.84
C SER A 214 5.29 -17.12 9.89
N ALA A 215 5.92 -18.29 9.64
CA ALA A 215 6.96 -18.83 10.50
C ALA A 215 8.21 -17.94 10.59
N ALA A 216 8.51 -17.16 9.54
CA ALA A 216 9.59 -16.17 9.52
C ALA A 216 9.25 -14.87 10.29
N GLY A 217 8.00 -14.71 10.76
CA GLY A 217 7.53 -13.55 11.51
C GLY A 217 6.78 -12.50 10.70
N ALA A 218 6.50 -12.77 9.41
CA ALA A 218 5.60 -11.93 8.63
C ALA A 218 4.13 -12.20 9.01
N VAL A 219 3.28 -11.19 8.82
CA VAL A 219 1.83 -11.33 8.98
C VAL A 219 1.22 -11.56 7.59
N VAL A 220 0.53 -12.69 7.44
CA VAL A 220 -0.30 -12.96 6.26
C VAL A 220 -1.73 -12.54 6.60
N LEU A 221 -2.21 -11.46 5.96
CA LEU A 221 -3.52 -10.86 6.20
C LEU A 221 -4.30 -10.90 4.88
N PRO A 222 -4.96 -12.02 4.52
CA PRO A 222 -5.70 -12.10 3.27
C PRO A 222 -6.77 -10.99 3.17
N ALA A 223 -7.05 -10.52 1.95
CA ALA A 223 -8.12 -9.57 1.68
C ALA A 223 -9.51 -10.24 1.79
N ALA A 224 -9.84 -10.71 2.98
CA ALA A 224 -11.06 -11.44 3.34
C ALA A 224 -11.83 -10.64 4.43
N PRO A 225 -12.61 -9.63 4.04
CA PRO A 225 -13.30 -8.77 4.98
C PRO A 225 -14.38 -9.52 5.77
N GLY A 226 -14.52 -9.18 7.06
CA GLY A 226 -15.55 -9.73 7.93
C GLY A 226 -16.89 -9.01 7.78
N PHE A 227 -17.99 -9.67 8.13
CA PHE A 227 -19.35 -9.12 8.00
C PHE A 227 -20.03 -8.80 9.35
N TYR A 228 -19.32 -9.04 10.46
CA TYR A 228 -19.88 -8.90 11.81
C TYR A 228 -20.21 -7.45 12.21
N HIS A 229 -19.70 -6.46 11.46
CA HIS A 229 -20.00 -5.04 11.65
C HIS A 229 -21.19 -4.57 10.78
N ARG A 230 -21.90 -5.49 10.11
CA ARG A 230 -23.05 -5.21 9.23
C ARG A 230 -22.74 -4.14 8.17
N PRO A 231 -21.76 -4.39 7.27
CA PRO A 231 -21.39 -3.43 6.22
C PRO A 231 -22.60 -3.05 5.36
N ALA A 232 -22.76 -1.77 5.09
CA ALA A 232 -23.81 -1.24 4.23
C ALA A 232 -23.31 -0.95 2.80
N SER A 233 -22.00 -0.94 2.61
CA SER A 233 -21.34 -0.60 1.36
C SER A 233 -20.06 -1.42 1.12
N ILE A 234 -19.55 -1.39 -0.11
CA ILE A 234 -18.24 -1.97 -0.42
C ILE A 234 -17.13 -1.19 0.31
N ALA A 235 -17.29 0.12 0.49
CA ALA A 235 -16.36 0.95 1.25
C ALA A 235 -16.16 0.40 2.69
N ASP A 236 -17.21 -0.07 3.35
CA ASP A 236 -17.10 -0.66 4.69
C ASP A 236 -16.25 -1.94 4.70
N LEU A 237 -16.37 -2.77 3.66
CA LEU A 237 -15.54 -3.97 3.49
C LEU A 237 -14.07 -3.62 3.22
N VAL A 238 -13.81 -2.56 2.46
CA VAL A 238 -12.45 -2.05 2.24
C VAL A 238 -11.86 -1.50 3.53
N ASP A 239 -12.64 -0.68 4.25
CA ASP A 239 -12.27 -0.06 5.51
C ASP A 239 -11.98 -1.11 6.59
N PHE A 240 -12.68 -2.23 6.59
CA PHE A 240 -12.37 -3.38 7.45
C PHE A 240 -10.92 -3.84 7.28
N VAL A 241 -10.50 -4.18 6.06
CA VAL A 241 -9.16 -4.72 5.80
C VAL A 241 -8.11 -3.65 6.10
N VAL A 242 -8.35 -2.41 5.68
CA VAL A 242 -7.43 -1.29 5.95
C VAL A 242 -7.29 -1.00 7.44
N ALA A 243 -8.38 -1.04 8.22
CA ALA A 243 -8.33 -0.89 9.67
C ALA A 243 -7.42 -1.94 10.31
N ARG A 244 -7.53 -3.20 9.88
CA ARG A 244 -6.68 -4.29 10.38
C ARG A 244 -5.21 -4.09 10.02
N ILE A 245 -4.91 -3.59 8.81
CA ILE A 245 -3.53 -3.21 8.42
C ILE A 245 -3.01 -2.08 9.32
N CYS A 246 -3.80 -1.02 9.52
CA CYS A 246 -3.42 0.13 10.34
C CYS A 246 -3.18 -0.23 11.81
N ASP A 247 -3.99 -1.14 12.39
CA ASP A 247 -3.81 -1.67 13.75
C ASP A 247 -2.39 -2.25 13.94
N HIS A 248 -1.86 -2.99 12.95
CA HIS A 248 -0.50 -3.57 13.01
C HIS A 248 0.63 -2.52 13.00
N PHE A 249 0.36 -1.30 12.53
CA PHE A 249 1.30 -0.18 12.56
C PHE A 249 1.03 0.79 13.71
N GLY A 250 0.07 0.48 14.59
CA GLY A 250 -0.34 1.36 15.68
C GLY A 250 -0.94 2.69 15.19
N VAL A 251 -1.57 2.70 14.01
CA VAL A 251 -2.19 3.89 13.44
C VAL A 251 -3.70 3.85 13.71
N ASP A 252 -4.20 4.81 14.50
CA ASP A 252 -5.63 4.90 14.79
C ASP A 252 -6.37 5.67 13.70
N CYS A 253 -6.96 4.94 12.76
CA CYS A 253 -7.64 5.53 11.61
C CYS A 253 -9.16 5.72 11.81
N GLN A 254 -9.75 5.26 12.93
CA GLN A 254 -11.20 5.31 13.19
C GLN A 254 -12.05 4.92 11.95
N LEU A 255 -11.68 3.82 11.31
CA LEU A 255 -12.38 3.29 10.11
C LEU A 255 -13.46 2.27 10.46
N MET A 256 -13.35 1.66 11.62
CA MET A 256 -14.26 0.62 12.10
C MET A 256 -14.40 0.76 13.61
N GLN A 257 -15.59 0.45 14.14
CA GLN A 257 -15.80 0.31 15.58
C GLN A 257 -14.98 -0.87 16.12
N ARG A 258 -14.32 -0.70 17.27
CA ARG A 258 -13.60 -1.80 17.91
C ARG A 258 -14.63 -2.80 18.46
N TRP A 259 -14.32 -4.08 18.34
CA TRP A 259 -15.23 -5.10 18.86
C TRP A 259 -15.29 -5.03 20.40
N GLY A 260 -16.49 -4.91 20.95
CA GLY A 260 -16.72 -4.88 22.40
C GLY A 260 -16.45 -3.54 23.10
N SER A 261 -16.20 -2.46 22.35
CA SER A 261 -16.14 -1.08 22.87
C SER A 261 -17.52 -0.42 22.92
#